data_AF-A0A7S2ELC4-F1
#
_entry.id   AF-A0A7S2ELC4-F1
#
_cell.length_a   1.000
_cell.length_b   1.000
_cell.length_c   1.000
_cell.angle_alpha   90.00
_cell.angle_beta   90.00
_cell.angle_gamma   90.00
#
_symmetry.space_group_name_H-M   'P 1'
#
loop_
_entity.id
_entity.type
_entity.pdbx_description
1 polymer ?
#
loop_
_entity_poly.entity_id
_entity_poly.type
_entity_poly.pdbx_seq_one_letter_code
_entity_poly.pdbx_strand_id
1 'polypeptide(L)'
;MYVRTEVRFYGEILPSLNAKRAGGSSPFAPRCLLAESDLTGVVSDEERATDVNNPAGGASLEGKGGTLVLRSLGGGGGDYYQTSPLSPHDASRCLSSLARLHASAWEDVPLLRKASDRLSECGGSYHLRIRNPRELVEMEKSWEGFVERFRHVDPELFARDGVRDIGKRMKELAEYVCDELSPGVEDAYATIVHGDYKGMNVFLPRDAPDGGGGGDAVIIDYASAGVGLGMSDVAMHLTHAVRPRDFSNGGEMKLVDGYLDALEAARGDMMTPQGASASVRPYPRDAALRHYRLASLDYFRFILGRFYRDSSPETFERRKNGMNTTLVNRNVDAMLAFVKRAEGHLMEFEEERRRRSLESADS
;
A
#
# COMPACT_ATOMS: atom_id res chain seq x y z
N MET A 1 -9.28 3.82 -16.37
CA MET A 1 -8.50 4.47 -15.28
C MET A 1 -7.28 3.65 -14.89
N TYR A 2 -7.43 2.49 -14.23
CA TYR A 2 -6.31 1.62 -13.82
C TYR A 2 -5.31 1.31 -14.94
N VAL A 3 -5.81 0.95 -16.13
CA VAL A 3 -5.00 0.72 -17.34
C VAL A 3 -4.12 1.93 -17.68
N ARG A 4 -4.66 3.15 -17.56
CA ARG A 4 -3.93 4.39 -17.87
C ARG A 4 -2.81 4.64 -16.87
N THR A 5 -3.09 4.50 -15.58
CA THR A 5 -2.08 4.66 -14.52
C THR A 5 -0.95 3.65 -14.71
N GLU A 6 -1.28 2.39 -14.99
CA GLU A 6 -0.27 1.35 -15.18
C GLU A 6 0.61 1.60 -16.43
N VAL A 7 0.00 1.94 -17.57
CA VAL A 7 0.72 2.30 -18.80
C VAL A 7 1.60 3.53 -18.60
N ARG A 8 1.10 4.59 -17.97
CA ARG A 8 1.88 5.80 -17.67
C ARG A 8 3.01 5.52 -16.67
N PHE A 9 2.80 4.64 -15.69
CA PHE A 9 3.87 4.24 -14.78
C PHE A 9 5.02 3.60 -15.56
N TYR A 10 4.74 2.58 -16.38
CA TYR A 10 5.78 1.88 -17.14
C TYR A 10 6.40 2.72 -18.26
N GLY A 11 5.61 3.53 -18.96
CA GLY A 11 6.04 4.32 -20.11
C GLY A 11 6.71 5.66 -19.75
N GLU A 12 6.33 6.28 -18.63
CA GLU A 12 6.75 7.65 -18.30
C GLU A 12 7.50 7.77 -16.98
N ILE A 13 7.05 7.08 -15.93
CA ILE A 13 7.59 7.23 -14.56
C ILE A 13 8.78 6.32 -14.33
N LEU A 14 8.66 5.02 -14.64
CA LEU A 14 9.73 4.04 -14.46
C LEU A 14 11.03 4.43 -15.21
N PRO A 15 11.00 4.97 -16.44
CA PRO A 15 12.20 5.50 -17.08
C PRO A 15 12.83 6.65 -16.30
N SER A 16 12.03 7.55 -15.71
CA SER A 16 12.54 8.64 -14.86
C SER A 16 13.17 8.13 -13.58
N LEU A 17 12.60 7.10 -12.93
CA LEU A 17 13.20 6.43 -11.78
C LEU A 17 14.55 5.76 -12.16
N ASN A 18 14.63 5.15 -13.34
CA ASN A 18 15.84 4.47 -13.82
C ASN A 18 16.96 5.41 -14.23
N ALA A 19 16.63 6.57 -14.79
CA ALA A 19 17.61 7.57 -15.24
C ALA A 19 18.51 8.07 -14.10
N LYS A 20 18.06 7.96 -12.85
CA LYS A 20 18.82 8.35 -11.66
C LYS A 20 19.82 7.31 -11.17
N ARG A 21 19.80 6.09 -11.71
CA ARG A 21 20.64 4.99 -11.21
C ARG A 21 21.86 4.78 -12.11
N ALA A 22 23.03 4.59 -11.49
CA ALA A 22 24.22 4.11 -12.17
C ALA A 22 23.97 2.69 -12.70
N GLY A 23 23.68 2.54 -13.99
CA GLY A 23 23.40 1.25 -14.64
C GLY A 23 22.05 1.17 -15.37
N GLY A 24 21.15 2.14 -15.20
CA GLY A 24 19.97 2.33 -16.05
C GLY A 24 18.87 1.26 -15.99
N SER A 25 18.96 0.24 -15.12
CA SER A 25 17.91 -0.76 -14.92
C SER A 25 17.33 -0.72 -13.51
N SER A 26 15.99 -0.80 -13.41
CA SER A 26 15.32 -0.97 -12.11
C SER A 26 15.53 -2.41 -11.60
N PRO A 27 15.99 -2.61 -10.36
CA PRO A 27 16.00 -3.90 -9.70
C PRO A 27 14.61 -4.30 -9.16
N PHE A 28 13.65 -3.37 -9.07
CA PHE A 28 12.36 -3.60 -8.42
C PHE A 28 11.19 -3.77 -9.38
N ALA A 29 11.34 -3.53 -10.68
CA ALA A 29 10.26 -3.63 -11.66
C ALA A 29 10.71 -4.42 -12.89
N PRO A 30 9.82 -5.15 -13.57
CA PRO A 30 10.18 -5.85 -14.80
C PRO A 30 10.56 -4.84 -15.89
N ARG A 31 11.47 -5.24 -16.78
CA ARG A 31 11.81 -4.40 -17.94
C ARG A 31 10.61 -4.32 -18.87
N CYS A 32 10.04 -3.12 -19.00
CA CYS A 32 9.00 -2.84 -19.97
C CYS A 32 9.61 -2.62 -21.37
N LEU A 33 9.05 -3.31 -22.36
CA LEU A 33 9.42 -3.22 -23.78
C LEU A 33 8.41 -2.38 -24.57
N LEU A 34 7.15 -2.38 -24.14
CA LEU A 34 6.06 -1.60 -24.75
C LEU A 34 5.04 -1.23 -23.66
N ALA A 35 4.60 0.02 -23.64
CA ALA A 35 3.48 0.47 -22.82
C ALA A 35 2.67 1.50 -23.61
N GLU A 36 1.50 1.09 -24.07
CA GLU A 36 0.61 1.92 -24.91
C GLU A 36 -0.84 1.78 -24.46
N SER A 37 -1.63 2.83 -24.66
CA SER A 37 -3.09 2.79 -24.44
C SER A 37 -3.83 3.70 -25.40
N ASP A 38 -5.00 3.27 -25.87
CA ASP A 38 -5.99 4.14 -26.50
C ASP A 38 -7.24 4.17 -25.62
N LEU A 39 -7.45 5.31 -24.97
CA LEU A 39 -8.64 5.61 -24.18
C LEU A 39 -9.38 6.84 -24.72
N THR A 40 -9.10 7.23 -25.96
CA THR A 40 -9.68 8.41 -26.62
C THR A 40 -11.20 8.31 -26.61
N GLY A 41 -11.87 9.34 -26.11
CA GLY A 41 -13.33 9.37 -26.00
C GLY A 41 -13.92 8.58 -24.83
N VAL A 42 -13.10 7.86 -24.06
CA VAL A 42 -13.50 7.22 -22.78
C VAL A 42 -13.07 8.07 -21.60
N VAL A 43 -11.85 8.59 -21.64
CA VAL A 43 -11.24 9.42 -20.60
C VAL A 43 -10.33 10.43 -21.28
N SER A 44 -10.41 11.71 -20.92
CA SER A 44 -9.49 12.70 -21.50
C SER A 44 -8.07 12.51 -20.96
N ASP A 45 -7.06 12.97 -21.70
CA ASP A 45 -5.67 12.89 -21.22
C ASP A 45 -5.39 13.79 -20.01
N GLU A 46 -6.21 14.82 -19.85
CA GLU A 46 -6.17 15.86 -18.82
C GLU A 46 -6.95 15.46 -17.56
N GLU A 47 -7.95 14.58 -17.70
CA GLU A 47 -8.75 14.08 -16.58
C GLU A 47 -7.88 13.29 -15.59
N ARG A 48 -8.00 13.58 -14.30
CA ARG A 48 -7.35 12.81 -13.23
C ARG A 48 -7.90 11.40 -13.14
N ALA A 49 -7.13 10.50 -12.53
CA ALA A 49 -7.39 9.06 -12.62
C ALA A 49 -8.68 8.57 -11.92
N THR A 50 -9.36 9.39 -11.12
CA THR A 50 -10.25 8.89 -10.06
C THR A 50 -11.47 9.76 -9.78
N ASP A 51 -12.06 10.43 -10.78
CA ASP A 51 -13.35 11.10 -10.55
C ASP A 51 -14.49 10.07 -10.44
N VAL A 52 -14.87 9.74 -9.20
CA VAL A 52 -15.94 8.80 -8.86
C VAL A 52 -17.31 9.32 -9.30
N ASN A 53 -17.45 10.63 -9.56
CA ASN A 53 -18.72 11.27 -9.87
C ASN A 53 -19.09 11.24 -11.35
N ASN A 54 -18.16 10.84 -12.23
CA ASN A 54 -18.40 10.78 -13.67
C ASN A 54 -18.09 9.38 -14.23
N PRO A 55 -18.91 8.36 -13.94
CA PRO A 55 -18.75 7.06 -14.57
C PRO A 55 -18.97 7.23 -16.07
N ALA A 56 -17.91 7.04 -16.87
CA ALA A 56 -17.90 7.21 -18.33
C ALA A 56 -19.24 6.81 -18.97
N GLY A 57 -20.12 7.80 -19.16
CA GLY A 57 -21.51 7.56 -19.51
C GLY A 57 -21.60 7.16 -20.97
N GLY A 58 -21.81 5.86 -21.23
CA GLY A 58 -22.21 5.36 -22.56
C GLY A 58 -21.14 5.38 -23.65
N ALA A 59 -19.88 5.69 -23.34
CA ALA A 59 -18.79 5.62 -24.32
C ALA A 59 -18.58 4.17 -24.78
N SER A 60 -18.41 3.96 -26.09
CA SER A 60 -18.04 2.66 -26.62
C SER A 60 -16.62 2.28 -26.15
N LEU A 61 -16.47 1.07 -25.64
CA LEU A 61 -15.16 0.50 -25.29
C LEU A 61 -14.54 -0.31 -26.44
N GLU A 62 -15.22 -0.38 -27.59
CA GLU A 62 -14.72 -1.09 -28.76
C GLU A 62 -13.41 -0.45 -29.26
N GLY A 63 -12.35 -1.25 -29.34
CA GLY A 63 -11.01 -0.78 -29.71
C GLY A 63 -10.28 0.03 -28.63
N LYS A 64 -10.82 0.12 -27.41
CA LYS A 64 -10.22 0.87 -26.29
C LYS A 64 -9.53 -0.06 -25.31
N GLY A 65 -8.38 0.35 -24.79
CA GLY A 65 -7.61 -0.47 -23.85
C GLY A 65 -6.15 -0.05 -23.75
N GLY A 66 -5.33 -0.95 -23.21
CA GLY A 66 -3.89 -0.78 -23.10
C GLY A 66 -3.15 -2.07 -23.32
N THR A 67 -1.92 -1.95 -23.82
CA THR A 67 -1.00 -3.05 -24.08
C THR A 67 0.29 -2.80 -23.30
N LEU A 68 0.68 -3.80 -22.49
CA LEU A 68 1.97 -3.85 -21.82
C LEU A 68 2.74 -5.08 -22.33
N VAL A 69 3.98 -4.89 -22.75
CA VAL A 69 4.89 -5.99 -23.07
C VAL A 69 6.05 -5.92 -22.09
N LEU A 70 6.08 -6.86 -21.16
CA LEU A 70 7.10 -6.95 -20.11
C LEU A 70 8.06 -8.10 -20.42
N ARG A 71 9.36 -7.88 -20.16
CA ARG A 71 10.36 -8.94 -20.27
C ARG A 71 10.13 -9.98 -19.19
N SER A 72 10.06 -11.25 -19.59
CA SER A 72 10.05 -12.39 -18.66
C SER A 72 11.28 -12.37 -17.74
N LEU A 73 11.07 -12.69 -16.46
CA LEU A 73 12.12 -12.70 -15.42
C LEU A 73 13.05 -13.92 -15.47
N GLY A 74 12.83 -14.89 -16.39
CA GLY A 74 13.66 -16.10 -16.46
C GLY A 74 13.47 -16.93 -17.74
N GLY A 75 14.48 -17.77 -18.00
CA GLY A 75 14.68 -18.61 -19.20
C GLY A 75 14.12 -20.03 -19.06
N GLY A 76 12.82 -20.16 -18.79
CA GLY A 76 12.09 -21.44 -18.80
C GLY A 76 12.13 -22.27 -17.51
N GLY A 77 12.83 -21.83 -16.46
CA GLY A 77 13.15 -22.67 -15.28
C GLY A 77 12.39 -22.42 -13.96
N GLY A 78 11.54 -21.38 -13.85
CA GLY A 78 10.79 -21.13 -12.60
C GLY A 78 11.58 -20.41 -11.50
N ASP A 79 12.50 -19.52 -11.89
CA ASP A 79 13.40 -18.77 -10.99
C ASP A 79 12.69 -17.81 -10.02
N TYR A 80 11.41 -17.51 -10.28
CA TYR A 80 10.59 -16.64 -9.44
C TYR A 80 9.27 -17.32 -9.06
N TYR A 81 8.71 -16.94 -7.92
CA TYR A 81 7.41 -17.40 -7.44
C TYR A 81 6.62 -16.25 -6.81
N GLN A 82 5.31 -16.43 -6.68
CA GLN A 82 4.43 -15.54 -5.92
C GLN A 82 3.72 -16.36 -4.86
N THR A 83 3.62 -15.84 -3.64
CA THR A 83 2.88 -16.52 -2.60
C THR A 83 2.23 -15.60 -1.59
N SER A 84 1.23 -16.13 -0.89
CA SER A 84 0.52 -15.46 0.19
C SER A 84 -0.22 -16.51 1.04
N PRO A 85 0.07 -16.63 2.34
CA PRO A 85 0.91 -15.75 3.14
C PRO A 85 2.42 -15.93 2.89
N LEU A 86 3.19 -14.89 3.20
CA LEU A 86 4.65 -14.83 3.14
C LEU A 86 5.27 -15.30 4.46
N SER A 87 6.47 -15.87 4.37
CA SER A 87 7.35 -16.04 5.53
C SER A 87 7.96 -14.69 5.95
N PRO A 88 8.52 -14.54 7.17
CA PRO A 88 9.24 -13.32 7.56
C PRO A 88 10.41 -12.99 6.62
N HIS A 89 11.13 -14.00 6.15
CA HIS A 89 12.22 -13.83 5.20
C HIS A 89 11.72 -13.25 3.86
N ASP A 90 10.65 -13.83 3.31
CA ASP A 90 10.07 -13.37 2.05
C ASP A 90 9.46 -11.97 2.17
N ALA A 91 8.78 -11.69 3.28
CA ALA A 91 8.26 -10.36 3.58
C ALA A 91 9.39 -9.32 3.67
N SER A 92 10.52 -9.67 4.29
CA SER A 92 11.71 -8.80 4.33
C SER A 92 12.25 -8.53 2.92
N ARG A 93 12.33 -9.54 2.04
CA ARG A 93 12.76 -9.34 0.64
C ARG A 93 11.81 -8.44 -0.15
N CYS A 94 10.50 -8.61 0.02
CA CYS A 94 9.49 -7.71 -0.55
C CYS A 94 9.74 -6.26 -0.07
N LEU A 95 9.82 -6.07 1.25
CA LEU A 95 10.01 -4.76 1.87
C LEU A 95 11.34 -4.10 1.45
N SER A 96 12.42 -4.86 1.25
CA SER A 96 13.67 -4.30 0.73
C SER A 96 13.52 -3.82 -0.73
N SER A 97 12.78 -4.53 -1.57
CA SER A 97 12.50 -4.07 -2.94
C SER A 97 11.59 -2.83 -2.96
N LEU A 98 10.57 -2.83 -2.09
CA LEU A 98 9.69 -1.69 -1.88
C LEU A 98 10.45 -0.44 -1.40
N ALA A 99 11.39 -0.61 -0.46
CA ALA A 99 12.23 0.47 0.03
C ALA A 99 13.06 1.11 -1.09
N ARG A 100 13.53 0.32 -2.07
CA ARG A 100 14.23 0.85 -3.26
C ARG A 100 13.31 1.62 -4.20
N LEU A 101 12.06 1.20 -4.35
CA LEU A 101 11.05 1.99 -5.08
C LEU A 101 10.87 3.35 -4.38
N HIS A 102 10.61 3.35 -3.07
CA HIS A 102 10.39 4.57 -2.30
C HIS A 102 11.62 5.49 -2.27
N ALA A 103 12.83 4.94 -2.15
CA ALA A 103 14.07 5.72 -2.22
C ALA A 103 14.22 6.45 -3.56
N SER A 104 13.77 5.85 -4.68
CA SER A 104 13.98 6.39 -6.03
C SER A 104 13.18 7.65 -6.36
N ALA A 105 12.16 7.97 -5.57
CA ALA A 105 11.37 9.20 -5.70
C ALA A 105 11.32 10.02 -4.39
N TRP A 106 12.16 9.68 -3.41
CA TRP A 106 12.11 10.27 -2.07
C TRP A 106 12.36 11.77 -2.09
N GLU A 107 11.34 12.56 -1.74
CA GLU A 107 11.36 14.04 -1.69
C GLU A 107 11.83 14.68 -3.01
N ASP A 108 11.67 13.96 -4.13
CA ASP A 108 12.10 14.39 -5.45
C ASP A 108 11.01 15.23 -6.12
N VAL A 109 10.87 16.49 -5.69
CA VAL A 109 9.78 17.39 -6.10
C VAL A 109 9.48 17.38 -7.61
N PRO A 110 10.46 17.46 -8.53
CA PRO A 110 10.16 17.41 -9.97
C PRO A 110 9.51 16.10 -10.42
N LEU A 111 9.98 14.95 -9.90
CA LEU A 111 9.43 13.65 -10.24
C LEU A 111 8.09 13.40 -9.54
N LEU A 112 7.93 13.85 -8.30
CA LEU A 112 6.68 13.76 -7.56
C LEU A 112 5.60 14.61 -8.21
N ARG A 113 5.93 15.80 -8.72
CA ARG A 113 5.02 16.61 -9.52
C ARG A 113 4.58 15.89 -10.79
N LYS A 114 5.55 15.34 -11.54
CA LYS A 114 5.24 14.48 -12.71
C LYS A 114 4.35 13.29 -12.34
N ALA A 115 4.63 12.61 -11.23
CA ALA A 115 3.81 11.48 -10.78
C ALA A 115 2.39 11.92 -10.39
N SER A 116 2.25 13.03 -9.65
CA SER A 116 0.96 13.61 -9.27
C SER A 116 0.11 14.01 -10.48
N ASP A 117 0.74 14.49 -11.56
CA ASP A 117 0.05 14.90 -12.79
C ASP A 117 -0.34 13.70 -13.66
N ARG A 118 0.43 12.61 -13.62
CA ARG A 118 0.31 11.51 -14.58
C ARG A 118 -0.33 10.23 -14.02
N LEU A 119 -0.18 9.95 -12.74
CA LEU A 119 -0.65 8.72 -12.08
C LEU A 119 -1.99 8.94 -11.34
N SER A 120 -2.25 8.15 -10.30
CA SER A 120 -3.39 8.35 -9.41
C SER A 120 -3.22 9.63 -8.60
N GLU A 121 -4.32 10.36 -8.38
CA GLU A 121 -4.34 11.62 -7.62
C GLU A 121 -3.74 11.47 -6.22
N CYS A 122 -3.99 10.32 -5.61
CA CYS A 122 -3.33 9.86 -4.40
C CYS A 122 -2.87 8.42 -4.61
N GLY A 123 -1.72 8.09 -4.05
CA GLY A 123 -1.25 6.70 -4.04
C GLY A 123 -2.10 5.85 -3.09
N GLY A 124 -2.57 4.70 -3.56
CA GLY A 124 -3.38 3.78 -2.75
C GLY A 124 -4.74 3.44 -3.36
N SER A 125 -4.95 2.18 -3.72
CA SER A 125 -6.23 1.63 -4.21
C SER A 125 -7.38 1.75 -3.20
N TYR A 126 -7.01 1.94 -1.93
CA TYR A 126 -7.91 2.05 -0.79
C TYR A 126 -8.10 3.48 -0.30
N HIS A 127 -7.39 4.48 -0.84
CA HIS A 127 -7.40 5.85 -0.33
C HIS A 127 -8.79 6.50 -0.35
N LEU A 128 -9.20 7.15 0.76
CA LEU A 128 -10.58 7.61 0.97
C LEU A 128 -11.16 8.41 -0.21
N ARG A 129 -10.39 9.38 -0.74
CA ARG A 129 -10.80 10.26 -1.86
C ARG A 129 -11.21 9.54 -3.15
N ILE A 130 -10.74 8.32 -3.38
CA ILE A 130 -11.01 7.56 -4.62
C ILE A 130 -11.98 6.39 -4.39
N ARG A 131 -12.40 6.18 -3.14
CA ARG A 131 -13.36 5.13 -2.78
C ARG A 131 -14.78 5.62 -2.94
N ASN A 132 -15.70 4.66 -3.02
CA ASN A 132 -17.12 4.95 -2.99
C ASN A 132 -17.47 5.55 -1.60
N PRO A 133 -18.00 6.79 -1.53
CA PRO A 133 -18.35 7.41 -0.24
C PRO A 133 -19.33 6.58 0.60
N ARG A 134 -20.14 5.72 -0.04
CA ARG A 134 -21.03 4.79 0.67
C ARG A 134 -20.29 3.83 1.59
N GLU A 135 -19.03 3.47 1.29
CA GLU A 135 -18.20 2.62 2.18
C GLU A 135 -18.02 3.25 3.56
N LEU A 136 -17.91 4.58 3.63
CA LEU A 136 -17.80 5.32 4.89
C LEU A 136 -19.17 5.52 5.56
N VAL A 137 -20.21 5.82 4.77
CA VAL A 137 -21.58 6.01 5.27
C VAL A 137 -22.13 4.73 5.92
N GLU A 138 -21.91 3.58 5.31
CA GLU A 138 -22.43 2.28 5.76
C GLU A 138 -21.52 1.58 6.78
N MET A 139 -20.40 2.19 7.18
CA MET A 139 -19.35 1.54 7.97
C MET A 139 -19.83 1.05 9.34
N GLU A 140 -20.59 1.87 10.06
CA GLU A 140 -21.12 1.54 11.39
C GLU A 140 -22.00 0.29 11.33
N LYS A 141 -23.01 0.31 10.45
CA LYS A 141 -23.91 -0.83 10.23
C LYS A 141 -23.18 -2.07 9.73
N SER A 142 -22.18 -1.90 8.85
CA SER A 142 -21.37 -3.00 8.34
C SER A 142 -20.58 -3.68 9.47
N TRP A 143 -20.04 -2.89 10.39
CA TRP A 143 -19.33 -3.38 11.56
C TRP A 143 -20.27 -4.07 12.57
N GLU A 144 -21.42 -3.48 12.90
CA GLU A 144 -22.42 -4.11 13.77
C GLU A 144 -22.83 -5.51 13.26
N GLY A 145 -23.13 -5.60 11.95
CA GLY A 145 -23.45 -6.88 11.32
C GLY A 145 -22.29 -7.88 11.38
N PHE A 146 -21.06 -7.40 11.21
CA PHE A 146 -19.86 -8.23 11.34
C PHE A 146 -19.70 -8.76 12.77
N VAL A 147 -19.82 -7.90 13.79
CA VAL A 147 -19.74 -8.28 15.20
C VAL A 147 -20.78 -9.33 15.55
N GLU A 148 -22.03 -9.18 15.12
CA GLU A 148 -23.08 -10.17 15.38
C GLU A 148 -22.72 -11.57 14.84
N ARG A 149 -22.09 -11.62 13.65
CA ARG A 149 -21.67 -12.89 13.02
C ARG A 149 -20.41 -13.48 13.64
N PHE A 150 -19.51 -12.67 14.21
CA PHE A 150 -18.21 -13.12 14.72
C PHE A 150 -18.08 -13.12 16.25
N ARG A 151 -19.05 -12.59 17.00
CA ARG A 151 -18.97 -12.49 18.48
C ARG A 151 -18.74 -13.82 19.18
N HIS A 152 -19.18 -14.94 18.60
CA HIS A 152 -18.99 -16.27 19.19
C HIS A 152 -17.55 -16.79 19.02
N VAL A 153 -16.76 -16.20 18.13
CA VAL A 153 -15.39 -16.61 17.82
C VAL A 153 -14.40 -16.10 18.88
N ASP A 154 -14.56 -14.86 19.33
CA ASP A 154 -13.79 -14.26 20.44
C ASP A 154 -14.74 -13.35 21.26
N PRO A 155 -15.57 -13.93 22.15
CA PRO A 155 -16.58 -13.18 22.90
C PRO A 155 -16.00 -12.06 23.75
N GLU A 156 -14.81 -12.26 24.31
CA GLU A 156 -14.14 -11.28 25.16
C GLU A 156 -13.69 -10.06 24.34
N LEU A 157 -13.13 -10.27 23.14
CA LEU A 157 -12.74 -9.16 22.27
C LEU A 157 -13.95 -8.33 21.85
N PHE A 158 -14.99 -9.00 21.34
CA PHE A 158 -16.17 -8.32 20.80
C PHE A 158 -17.09 -7.73 21.87
N ALA A 159 -16.90 -8.07 23.14
CA ALA A 159 -17.59 -7.43 24.26
C ALA A 159 -16.99 -6.08 24.68
N ARG A 160 -15.74 -5.77 24.28
CA ARG A 160 -15.09 -4.50 24.64
C ARG A 160 -15.78 -3.33 23.96
N ASP A 161 -16.12 -2.29 24.71
CA ASP A 161 -16.79 -1.10 24.14
C ASP A 161 -15.95 -0.44 23.04
N GLY A 162 -14.63 -0.39 23.23
CA GLY A 162 -13.69 0.10 22.22
C GLY A 162 -13.81 -0.63 20.87
N VAL A 163 -14.00 -1.95 20.89
CA VAL A 163 -14.20 -2.80 19.71
C VAL A 163 -15.63 -2.72 19.19
N ARG A 164 -16.64 -2.69 20.06
CA ARG A 164 -18.05 -2.59 19.63
C ARG A 164 -18.30 -1.33 18.80
N ASP A 165 -17.70 -0.22 19.20
CA ASP A 165 -17.87 1.08 18.55
C ASP A 165 -16.81 1.37 17.47
N ILE A 166 -15.96 0.41 17.10
CA ILE A 166 -14.87 0.60 16.13
C ILE A 166 -15.36 1.22 14.81
N GLY A 167 -16.50 0.77 14.29
CA GLY A 167 -17.04 1.28 13.02
C GLY A 167 -17.35 2.78 13.07
N LYS A 168 -17.90 3.26 14.19
CA LYS A 168 -18.19 4.67 14.44
C LYS A 168 -16.91 5.47 14.62
N ARG A 169 -16.02 4.99 15.50
CA ARG A 169 -14.73 5.62 15.81
C ARG A 169 -13.86 5.80 14.55
N MET A 170 -13.76 4.74 13.74
CA MET A 170 -13.01 4.78 12.49
C MET A 170 -13.64 5.75 11.48
N LYS A 171 -14.96 5.82 11.39
CA LYS A 171 -15.66 6.77 10.53
C LYS A 171 -15.38 8.21 10.93
N GLU A 172 -15.42 8.52 12.23
CA GLU A 172 -15.15 9.86 12.77
C GLU A 172 -13.68 10.29 12.56
N LEU A 173 -12.74 9.34 12.54
CA LEU A 173 -11.31 9.60 12.36
C LEU A 173 -10.84 9.49 10.90
N ALA A 174 -11.68 8.98 9.98
CA ALA A 174 -11.29 8.63 8.62
C ALA A 174 -10.64 9.79 7.83
N GLU A 175 -11.25 10.98 7.87
CA GLU A 175 -10.73 12.15 7.17
C GLU A 175 -9.38 12.59 7.75
N TYR A 176 -9.28 12.65 9.08
CA TYR A 176 -8.02 12.99 9.77
C TYR A 176 -6.88 12.03 9.38
N VAL A 177 -7.12 10.71 9.43
CA VAL A 177 -6.10 9.72 9.03
C VAL A 177 -5.73 9.88 7.56
N CYS A 178 -6.72 10.07 6.69
CA CYS A 178 -6.51 10.23 5.26
C CYS A 178 -5.64 11.46 4.96
N ASP A 179 -5.94 12.61 5.57
CA ASP A 179 -5.21 13.84 5.33
C ASP A 179 -3.77 13.77 5.84
N GLU A 180 -3.55 13.15 7.01
CA GLU A 180 -2.19 12.92 7.55
C GLU A 180 -1.34 11.94 6.70
N LEU A 181 -1.99 11.15 5.83
CA LEU A 181 -1.33 10.23 4.89
C LEU A 181 -1.27 10.76 3.45
N SER A 182 -1.72 12.00 3.22
CA SER A 182 -1.82 12.63 1.89
C SER A 182 -0.80 13.75 1.72
N PRO A 183 0.53 13.46 1.72
CA PRO A 183 1.53 14.50 1.54
C PRO A 183 1.41 15.14 0.16
N GLY A 184 1.63 16.45 0.11
CA GLY A 184 1.93 17.18 -1.10
C GLY A 184 3.30 16.81 -1.66
N VAL A 185 3.56 17.20 -2.91
CA VAL A 185 4.81 16.89 -3.63
C VAL A 185 6.05 17.57 -3.04
N GLU A 186 5.86 18.53 -2.13
CA GLU A 186 6.93 19.30 -1.45
C GLU A 186 7.06 18.93 0.03
N ASP A 187 6.17 18.06 0.54
CA ASP A 187 6.18 17.69 1.95
C ASP A 187 7.30 16.71 2.26
N ALA A 188 7.73 16.73 3.52
CA ALA A 188 8.72 15.78 4.01
C ALA A 188 8.23 14.34 3.86
N TYR A 189 9.16 13.45 3.49
CA TYR A 189 8.95 12.01 3.34
C TYR A 189 8.01 11.61 2.19
N ALA A 190 7.57 12.56 1.36
CA ALA A 190 6.79 12.27 0.16
C ALA A 190 7.59 11.38 -0.80
N THR A 191 6.94 10.36 -1.35
CA THR A 191 7.51 9.48 -2.37
C THR A 191 6.43 8.98 -3.33
N ILE A 192 6.81 8.19 -4.33
CA ILE A 192 5.85 7.42 -5.14
C ILE A 192 5.61 6.09 -4.43
N VAL A 193 4.37 5.83 -4.06
CA VAL A 193 3.92 4.55 -3.50
C VAL A 193 3.32 3.68 -4.60
N HIS A 194 3.37 2.37 -4.41
CA HIS A 194 2.75 1.36 -5.27
C HIS A 194 1.22 1.38 -5.16
N GLY A 195 0.68 1.50 -3.94
CA GLY A 195 -0.74 1.71 -3.67
C GLY A 195 -1.63 0.46 -3.68
N ASP A 196 -1.17 -0.66 -4.21
CA ASP A 196 -1.80 -1.99 -4.02
C ASP A 196 -0.74 -3.06 -3.68
N TYR A 197 0.17 -2.77 -2.73
CA TYR A 197 1.37 -3.58 -2.49
C TYR A 197 1.10 -4.87 -1.69
N LYS A 198 0.37 -5.80 -2.28
CA LYS A 198 0.09 -7.14 -1.74
C LYS A 198 1.14 -8.17 -2.19
N GLY A 199 1.26 -9.28 -1.46
CA GLY A 199 2.21 -10.36 -1.81
C GLY A 199 2.02 -10.93 -3.22
N MET A 200 0.79 -10.91 -3.76
CA MET A 200 0.50 -11.34 -5.14
C MET A 200 0.91 -10.33 -6.22
N ASN A 201 1.41 -9.15 -5.83
CA ASN A 201 1.95 -8.15 -6.74
C ASN A 201 3.48 -8.12 -6.69
N VAL A 202 4.09 -9.18 -6.16
CA VAL A 202 5.54 -9.34 -6.07
C VAL A 202 5.94 -10.74 -6.54
N PHE A 203 6.94 -10.79 -7.41
CA PHE A 203 7.68 -12.00 -7.76
C PHE A 203 8.93 -12.09 -6.89
N LEU A 204 9.02 -13.14 -6.09
CA LEU A 204 10.16 -13.46 -5.25
C LEU A 204 11.10 -14.41 -5.98
N PRO A 205 12.42 -14.15 -6.01
CA PRO A 205 13.37 -15.08 -6.57
C PRO A 205 13.49 -16.31 -5.68
N ARG A 206 13.63 -17.49 -6.29
CA ARG A 206 14.03 -18.70 -5.58
C ARG A 206 15.48 -18.57 -5.15
N ASP A 207 15.79 -19.15 -4.00
CA ASP A 207 17.17 -19.23 -3.53
C ASP A 207 17.93 -20.20 -4.44
N ALA A 208 19.13 -19.80 -4.87
CA ALA A 208 19.96 -20.66 -5.71
C ALA A 208 20.46 -21.87 -4.89
N PRO A 209 20.56 -23.08 -5.48
CA PRO A 209 21.00 -24.28 -4.78
C PRO A 209 22.41 -24.16 -4.16
N ASP A 210 23.25 -23.31 -4.73
CA ASP A 210 24.63 -23.05 -4.34
C ASP A 210 24.79 -21.87 -3.37
N GLY A 211 23.68 -21.26 -2.94
CA GLY A 211 23.71 -20.04 -2.13
C GLY A 211 24.21 -18.81 -2.89
N GLY A 212 24.34 -18.89 -4.22
CA GLY A 212 24.53 -17.72 -5.07
C GLY A 212 23.35 -16.77 -4.85
N GLY A 213 23.63 -15.55 -4.42
CA GLY A 213 22.62 -14.58 -3.99
C GLY A 213 21.43 -14.53 -4.95
N GLY A 214 20.25 -14.91 -4.46
CA GLY A 214 19.02 -14.79 -5.23
C GLY A 214 18.83 -13.35 -5.69
N GLY A 215 18.19 -13.16 -6.84
CA GLY A 215 17.94 -11.83 -7.39
C GLY A 215 17.14 -10.90 -6.45
N ASP A 216 16.75 -9.73 -6.94
CA ASP A 216 15.86 -8.85 -6.20
C ASP A 216 14.39 -9.23 -6.44
N ALA A 217 13.52 -8.97 -5.46
CA ALA A 217 12.08 -9.14 -5.64
C ALA A 217 11.56 -8.13 -6.67
N VAL A 218 10.70 -8.59 -7.58
CA VAL A 218 10.16 -7.78 -8.68
C VAL A 218 8.69 -7.45 -8.44
N ILE A 219 8.37 -6.17 -8.42
CA ILE A 219 7.06 -5.59 -8.17
C ILE A 219 6.33 -5.40 -9.51
N ILE A 220 5.03 -5.69 -9.53
CA ILE A 220 4.14 -5.57 -10.69
C ILE A 220 2.81 -4.92 -10.28
N ASP A 221 1.94 -4.61 -11.25
CA ASP A 221 0.59 -4.06 -11.02
C ASP A 221 0.59 -2.67 -10.36
N TYR A 222 1.22 -1.70 -11.05
CA TYR A 222 1.32 -0.30 -10.63
C TYR A 222 0.05 0.53 -10.93
N ALA A 223 -1.09 -0.13 -11.11
CA ALA A 223 -2.33 0.53 -11.50
C ALA A 223 -2.84 1.53 -10.45
N SER A 224 -2.39 1.41 -9.19
CA SER A 224 -2.77 2.29 -8.08
C SER A 224 -1.63 3.18 -7.57
N ALA A 225 -0.54 3.26 -8.34
CA ALA A 225 0.62 4.07 -7.98
C ALA A 225 0.28 5.57 -7.98
N GLY A 226 0.95 6.32 -7.11
CA GLY A 226 0.74 7.76 -6.95
C GLY A 226 1.65 8.33 -5.86
N VAL A 227 1.53 9.63 -5.59
CA VAL A 227 2.26 10.28 -4.49
C VAL A 227 1.65 9.87 -3.15
N GLY A 228 2.50 9.59 -2.17
CA GLY A 228 2.08 9.20 -0.82
C GLY A 228 3.26 8.99 0.14
N LEU A 229 2.94 8.48 1.33
CA LEU A 229 3.94 8.05 2.31
C LEU A 229 4.22 6.55 2.14
N GLY A 230 5.49 6.16 2.01
CA GLY A 230 5.88 4.76 1.80
C GLY A 230 5.37 3.77 2.86
N MET A 231 5.07 4.26 4.07
CA MET A 231 4.49 3.44 5.13
C MET A 231 3.08 2.92 4.84
N SER A 232 2.36 3.54 3.89
CA SER A 232 1.08 3.03 3.38
C SER A 232 1.23 1.65 2.76
N ASP A 233 2.22 1.46 1.88
CA ASP A 233 2.49 0.16 1.27
C ASP A 233 3.01 -0.85 2.30
N VAL A 234 3.84 -0.43 3.27
CA VAL A 234 4.35 -1.31 4.34
C VAL A 234 3.19 -1.86 5.17
N ALA A 235 2.30 -0.99 5.65
CA ALA A 235 1.13 -1.39 6.45
C ALA A 235 0.19 -2.32 5.67
N MET A 236 -0.10 -1.99 4.41
CA MET A 236 -0.89 -2.84 3.54
C MET A 236 -0.26 -4.21 3.33
N HIS A 237 1.03 -4.26 3.02
CA HIS A 237 1.76 -5.50 2.74
C HIS A 237 1.76 -6.44 3.93
N LEU A 238 2.15 -5.93 5.11
CA LEU A 238 2.21 -6.73 6.32
C LEU A 238 0.83 -7.28 6.69
N THR A 239 -0.22 -6.46 6.60
CA THR A 239 -1.59 -6.88 6.89
C THR A 239 -2.10 -7.91 5.87
N HIS A 240 -1.73 -7.75 4.59
CA HIS A 240 -2.20 -8.63 3.53
C HIS A 240 -1.47 -9.98 3.51
N ALA A 241 -0.19 -10.02 3.91
CA ALA A 241 0.71 -11.11 3.55
C ALA A 241 1.33 -11.85 4.74
N VAL A 242 1.45 -11.26 5.93
CA VAL A 242 2.19 -11.88 7.06
C VAL A 242 1.23 -12.41 8.12
N ARG A 243 1.49 -13.62 8.64
CA ARG A 243 0.60 -14.22 9.65
C ARG A 243 0.80 -13.58 11.03
N PRO A 244 -0.25 -13.49 11.87
CA PRO A 244 -0.12 -12.91 13.21
C PRO A 244 0.93 -13.57 14.10
N ARG A 245 1.09 -14.89 14.00
CA ARG A 245 2.10 -15.62 14.77
C ARG A 245 3.53 -15.12 14.50
N ASP A 246 3.77 -14.64 13.28
CA ASP A 246 5.07 -14.13 12.84
C ASP A 246 5.29 -12.67 13.29
N PHE A 247 4.24 -12.00 13.78
CA PHE A 247 4.34 -10.68 14.45
C PHE A 247 4.67 -10.76 15.94
N SER A 248 4.49 -11.94 16.56
CA SER A 248 4.78 -12.13 17.98
C SER A 248 6.24 -11.81 18.33
N ASN A 249 6.50 -11.46 19.59
CA ASN A 249 7.85 -11.14 20.10
C ASN A 249 8.58 -10.03 19.29
N GLY A 250 7.82 -9.03 18.83
CA GLY A 250 8.34 -7.89 18.09
C GLY A 250 8.64 -8.17 16.61
N GLY A 251 8.21 -9.30 16.06
CA GLY A 251 8.43 -9.66 14.66
C GLY A 251 7.91 -8.63 13.66
N GLU A 252 6.78 -7.98 13.97
CA GLU A 252 6.24 -6.89 13.17
C GLU A 252 7.20 -5.69 13.11
N MET A 253 7.68 -5.23 14.27
CA MET A 253 8.60 -4.09 14.34
C MET A 253 9.95 -4.41 13.71
N LYS A 254 10.44 -5.66 13.80
CA LYS A 254 11.65 -6.08 13.07
C LYS A 254 11.49 -5.95 11.55
N LEU A 255 10.32 -6.23 11.00
CA LEU A 255 10.06 -6.05 9.56
C LEU A 255 9.98 -4.56 9.19
N VAL A 256 9.34 -3.73 10.02
CA VAL A 256 9.29 -2.27 9.81
C VAL A 256 10.69 -1.65 9.92
N ASP A 257 11.47 -2.03 10.92
CA ASP A 257 12.85 -1.57 11.11
C ASP A 257 13.75 -2.04 9.94
N GLY A 258 13.61 -3.29 9.49
CA GLY A 258 14.30 -3.78 8.30
C GLY A 258 13.94 -3.04 7.00
N TYR A 259 12.69 -2.58 6.87
CA TYR A 259 12.29 -1.69 5.78
C TYR A 259 13.00 -0.33 5.88
N LEU A 260 13.09 0.25 7.08
CA LEU A 260 13.76 1.55 7.31
C LEU A 260 15.26 1.46 7.02
N ASP A 261 15.92 0.39 7.45
CA ASP A 261 17.33 0.13 7.15
C ASP A 261 17.56 0.00 5.64
N ALA A 262 16.69 -0.74 4.94
CA ALA A 262 16.77 -0.89 3.49
C ALA A 262 16.50 0.42 2.74
N LEU A 263 15.60 1.26 3.25
CA LEU A 263 15.29 2.57 2.68
C LEU A 263 16.50 3.51 2.80
N GLU A 264 17.10 3.58 3.98
CA GLU A 264 18.27 4.43 4.21
C GLU A 264 19.46 3.99 3.36
N ALA A 265 19.73 2.68 3.29
CA ALA A 265 20.75 2.13 2.41
C ALA A 265 20.50 2.49 0.93
N ALA A 266 19.28 2.30 0.44
CA ALA A 266 18.91 2.61 -0.94
C ALA A 266 19.00 4.11 -1.26
N ARG A 267 18.70 4.99 -0.30
CA ARG A 267 18.88 6.45 -0.45
C ARG A 267 20.37 6.83 -0.53
N GLY A 268 21.20 6.19 0.28
CA GLY A 268 22.66 6.36 0.24
C GLY A 268 23.26 6.02 -1.12
N ASP A 269 22.86 4.88 -1.70
CA ASP A 269 23.35 4.40 -3.01
C ASP A 269 23.00 5.34 -4.18
N MET A 270 21.89 6.09 -4.08
CA MET A 270 21.43 6.95 -5.18
C MET A 270 22.14 8.31 -5.24
N MET A 271 22.83 8.73 -4.18
CA MET A 271 23.46 10.06 -4.11
C MET A 271 24.92 10.09 -4.63
N THR A 272 25.51 8.95 -4.97
CA THR A 272 26.97 8.84 -5.21
C THR A 272 27.44 8.86 -6.68
N PRO A 273 27.10 9.89 -7.50
CA PRO A 273 28.03 10.20 -8.62
C PRO A 273 28.67 11.59 -8.64
N GLN A 274 28.20 12.60 -7.89
CA GLN A 274 28.63 14.00 -8.13
C GLN A 274 28.94 14.84 -6.88
N GLY A 275 29.59 14.25 -5.87
CA GLY A 275 30.47 14.99 -4.95
C GLY A 275 29.85 16.01 -3.98
N ALA A 276 28.53 16.21 -3.98
CA ALA A 276 27.86 17.00 -2.96
C ALA A 276 27.32 16.07 -1.88
N SER A 277 28.01 16.04 -0.74
CA SER A 277 27.54 15.43 0.51
C SER A 277 26.37 16.25 1.08
N ALA A 278 25.25 16.31 0.37
CA ALA A 278 24.00 16.74 0.97
C ALA A 278 23.65 15.69 2.03
N SER A 279 23.65 16.08 3.30
CA SER A 279 23.28 15.18 4.38
C SER A 279 21.85 14.70 4.12
N VAL A 280 21.71 13.42 3.76
CA VAL A 280 20.41 12.78 3.62
C VAL A 280 19.68 12.94 4.95
N ARG A 281 18.57 13.69 4.96
CA ARG A 281 17.77 13.80 6.18
C ARG A 281 17.22 12.41 6.48
N PRO A 282 17.51 11.79 7.62
CA PRO A 282 16.99 10.46 7.94
C PRO A 282 15.47 10.53 8.04
N TYR A 283 14.78 9.43 7.73
CA TYR A 283 13.36 9.29 8.05
C TYR A 283 13.26 8.91 9.53
N PRO A 284 12.92 9.84 10.45
CA PRO A 284 13.02 9.56 11.87
C PRO A 284 12.09 8.41 12.24
N ARG A 285 12.59 7.45 13.02
CA ARG A 285 11.85 6.23 13.35
C ARG A 285 10.48 6.52 13.95
N ASP A 286 10.36 7.53 14.80
CA ASP A 286 9.07 7.89 15.41
C ASP A 286 8.06 8.42 14.39
N ALA A 287 8.50 9.23 13.42
CA ALA A 287 7.64 9.68 12.32
C ALA A 287 7.22 8.51 11.43
N ALA A 288 8.16 7.63 11.09
CA ALA A 288 7.92 6.40 10.36
C ALA A 288 6.88 5.49 11.05
N LEU A 289 7.03 5.25 12.35
CA LEU A 289 6.09 4.45 13.12
C LEU A 289 4.72 5.12 13.22
N ARG A 290 4.67 6.45 13.40
CA ARG A 290 3.40 7.19 13.36
C ARG A 290 2.69 6.99 12.02
N HIS A 291 3.38 7.16 10.90
CA HIS A 291 2.80 6.96 9.56
C HIS A 291 2.38 5.50 9.33
N TYR A 292 3.13 4.52 9.83
CA TYR A 292 2.75 3.11 9.76
C TYR A 292 1.44 2.80 10.49
N ARG A 293 1.25 3.38 11.69
CA ARG A 293 0.04 3.17 12.49
C ARG A 293 -1.18 3.85 11.85
N LEU A 294 -1.02 5.08 11.35
CA LEU A 294 -2.05 5.76 10.55
C LEU A 294 -2.42 4.95 9.31
N ALA A 295 -1.42 4.49 8.55
CA ALA A 295 -1.63 3.68 7.36
C ALA A 295 -2.35 2.35 7.66
N SER A 296 -2.03 1.74 8.80
CA SER A 296 -2.73 0.54 9.28
C SER A 296 -4.21 0.82 9.55
N LEU A 297 -4.54 1.99 10.11
CA LEU A 297 -5.93 2.43 10.32
C LEU A 297 -6.65 2.73 9.01
N ASP A 298 -6.02 3.42 8.06
CA ASP A 298 -6.68 3.71 6.77
C ASP A 298 -6.94 2.42 5.97
N TYR A 299 -6.00 1.47 6.03
CA TYR A 299 -6.24 0.15 5.45
C TYR A 299 -7.36 -0.60 6.20
N PHE A 300 -7.41 -0.52 7.53
CA PHE A 300 -8.48 -1.11 8.32
C PHE A 300 -9.85 -0.52 7.97
N ARG A 301 -9.96 0.80 7.83
CA ARG A 301 -11.16 1.51 7.34
C ARG A 301 -11.65 0.91 6.03
N PHE A 302 -10.75 0.71 5.08
CA PHE A 302 -11.09 0.07 3.81
C PHE A 302 -11.60 -1.37 3.99
N ILE A 303 -10.98 -2.17 4.86
CA ILE A 303 -11.44 -3.52 5.17
C ILE A 303 -12.86 -3.52 5.77
N LEU A 304 -13.13 -2.64 6.72
CA LEU A 304 -14.44 -2.47 7.35
C LEU A 304 -15.52 -2.13 6.31
N GLY A 305 -15.29 -1.07 5.53
CA GLY A 305 -16.28 -0.53 4.60
C GLY A 305 -16.55 -1.43 3.40
N ARG A 306 -15.55 -2.21 2.96
CA ARG A 306 -15.67 -3.02 1.73
C ARG A 306 -15.89 -4.51 1.98
N PHE A 307 -15.10 -5.11 2.86
CA PHE A 307 -15.01 -6.58 2.93
C PHE A 307 -15.81 -7.17 4.09
N TYR A 308 -15.85 -6.50 5.24
CA TYR A 308 -16.49 -7.07 6.43
C TYR A 308 -18.02 -7.00 6.42
N ARG A 309 -18.62 -6.09 5.62
CA ARG A 309 -20.07 -5.94 5.47
C ARG A 309 -20.80 -7.27 5.28
N ASP A 310 -20.29 -8.12 4.40
CA ASP A 310 -20.90 -9.40 4.02
C ASP A 310 -20.07 -10.62 4.45
N SER A 311 -19.10 -10.42 5.35
CA SER A 311 -18.21 -11.49 5.82
C SER A 311 -18.82 -12.28 6.97
N SER A 312 -18.60 -13.59 6.97
CA SER A 312 -18.95 -14.55 8.03
C SER A 312 -17.83 -15.60 8.20
N PRO A 313 -17.82 -16.38 9.30
CA PRO A 313 -16.88 -17.49 9.46
C PRO A 313 -16.86 -18.47 8.28
N GLU A 314 -18.03 -18.77 7.70
CA GLU A 314 -18.16 -19.66 6.54
C GLU A 314 -17.53 -19.06 5.28
N THR A 315 -17.64 -17.74 5.09
CA THR A 315 -16.98 -17.06 3.96
C THR A 315 -15.47 -17.06 4.10
N PHE A 316 -14.95 -16.99 5.35
CA PHE A 316 -13.52 -17.08 5.63
C PHE A 316 -13.00 -18.48 5.32
N GLU A 317 -13.71 -19.51 5.77
CA GLU A 317 -13.37 -20.91 5.52
C GLU A 317 -13.32 -21.22 4.01
N ARG A 318 -14.31 -20.73 3.25
CA ARG A 318 -14.33 -20.87 1.78
C ARG A 318 -13.14 -20.19 1.09
N ARG A 319 -12.62 -19.09 1.66
CA ARG A 319 -11.54 -18.28 1.08
C ARG A 319 -10.15 -18.62 1.60
N LYS A 320 -10.01 -19.51 2.59
CA LYS A 320 -8.74 -19.77 3.31
C LYS A 320 -7.54 -20.06 2.40
N ASN A 321 -7.76 -20.71 1.27
CA ASN A 321 -6.72 -21.07 0.30
C ASN A 321 -6.52 -20.03 -0.83
N GLY A 322 -7.34 -18.98 -0.89
CA GLY A 322 -7.28 -17.98 -1.95
C GLY A 322 -6.10 -17.03 -1.78
N MET A 323 -4.99 -17.29 -2.48
CA MET A 323 -3.75 -16.50 -2.35
C MET A 323 -3.93 -15.01 -2.70
N ASN A 324 -4.84 -14.69 -3.62
CA ASN A 324 -5.19 -13.32 -3.98
C ASN A 324 -6.28 -12.69 -3.10
N THR A 325 -6.67 -13.35 -2.00
CA THR A 325 -7.54 -12.76 -0.98
C THR A 325 -6.69 -12.24 0.17
N THR A 326 -6.92 -11.00 0.60
CA THR A 326 -6.26 -10.40 1.76
C THR A 326 -6.33 -11.34 2.95
N LEU A 327 -5.22 -11.55 3.65
CA LEU A 327 -5.15 -12.53 4.75
C LEU A 327 -6.23 -12.29 5.83
N VAL A 328 -6.48 -11.03 6.20
CA VAL A 328 -7.53 -10.65 7.17
C VAL A 328 -8.96 -10.94 6.70
N ASN A 329 -9.17 -11.29 5.42
CA ASN A 329 -10.47 -11.68 4.86
C ASN A 329 -10.63 -13.20 4.66
N ARG A 330 -9.61 -13.98 5.02
CA ARG A 330 -9.60 -15.45 4.83
C ARG A 330 -8.97 -16.24 5.98
N ASN A 331 -8.50 -15.56 7.02
CA ASN A 331 -7.91 -16.16 8.20
C ASN A 331 -8.44 -15.45 9.44
N VAL A 332 -9.11 -16.20 10.31
CA VAL A 332 -9.77 -15.66 11.50
C VAL A 332 -8.76 -15.05 12.47
N ASP A 333 -7.63 -15.72 12.73
CA ASP A 333 -6.59 -15.20 13.62
C ASP A 333 -6.04 -13.86 13.13
N ALA A 334 -5.83 -13.73 11.81
CA ALA A 334 -5.38 -12.49 11.18
C ALA A 334 -6.40 -11.36 11.33
N MET A 335 -7.68 -11.66 11.15
CA MET A 335 -8.76 -10.71 11.40
C MET A 335 -8.76 -10.24 12.86
N LEU A 336 -8.74 -11.16 13.83
CA LEU A 336 -8.79 -10.82 15.25
C LEU A 336 -7.57 -10.00 15.68
N ALA A 337 -6.37 -10.37 15.21
CA ALA A 337 -5.15 -9.62 15.47
C ALA A 337 -5.21 -8.20 14.88
N PHE A 338 -5.78 -8.06 13.67
CA PHE A 338 -5.91 -6.74 13.04
C PHE A 338 -6.92 -5.85 13.74
N VAL A 339 -8.06 -6.40 14.20
CA VAL A 339 -9.04 -5.66 15.03
C VAL A 339 -8.40 -5.17 16.34
N LYS A 340 -7.66 -6.04 17.05
CA LYS A 340 -6.93 -5.67 18.29
C LYS A 340 -5.91 -4.55 18.04
N ARG A 341 -5.17 -4.63 16.93
CA ARG A 341 -4.20 -3.59 16.55
C ARG A 341 -4.89 -2.26 16.21
N ALA A 342 -5.96 -2.31 15.41
CA ALA A 342 -6.71 -1.13 15.03
C ALA A 342 -7.36 -0.44 16.24
N GLU A 343 -7.89 -1.21 17.20
CA GLU A 343 -8.39 -0.66 18.47
C GLU A 343 -7.32 0.19 19.18
N GLY A 344 -6.11 -0.36 19.32
CA GLY A 344 -4.99 0.33 19.97
C GLY A 344 -4.56 1.60 19.24
N HIS A 345 -4.44 1.55 17.92
CA HIS A 345 -4.09 2.74 17.12
C HIS A 345 -5.20 3.79 17.12
N LEU A 346 -6.48 3.40 17.09
CA LEU A 346 -7.60 4.34 17.20
C LEU A 346 -7.54 5.12 18.50
N MET A 347 -7.32 4.43 19.63
CA MET A 347 -7.19 5.10 20.93
C MET A 347 -6.05 6.13 20.95
N GLU A 348 -4.90 5.78 20.36
CA GLU A 348 -3.74 6.67 20.24
C GLU A 348 -4.07 7.95 19.46
N PHE A 349 -4.67 7.82 18.27
CA PHE A 349 -4.92 8.97 17.39
C PHE A 349 -6.16 9.78 17.74
N GLU A 350 -7.15 9.19 18.44
CA GLU A 350 -8.24 9.95 19.06
C GLU A 350 -7.72 10.90 20.14
N GLU A 351 -6.77 10.43 20.97
CA GLU A 351 -6.10 11.26 21.96
C GLU A 351 -5.24 12.35 21.28
N GLU A 352 -4.46 11.96 20.26
CA GLU A 352 -3.64 12.91 19.51
C GLU A 352 -4.49 14.04 18.91
N ARG A 353 -5.61 13.69 18.26
CA ARG A 353 -6.52 14.67 17.67
C ARG A 353 -7.12 15.59 18.73
N ARG A 354 -7.55 15.04 19.88
CA ARG A 354 -8.11 15.84 20.98
C ARG A 354 -7.10 16.85 21.51
N ARG A 355 -5.85 16.42 21.72
CA ARG A 355 -4.76 17.30 22.17
C ARG A 355 -4.50 18.43 21.19
N ARG A 356 -4.39 18.15 19.88
CA ARG A 356 -4.19 19.18 18.84
C ARG A 356 -5.35 20.18 18.78
N SER A 357 -6.59 19.72 18.98
CA SER A 357 -7.77 20.60 19.03
C SER A 357 -7.74 21.56 20.21
N LEU A 358 -7.22 21.12 21.37
CA LEU A 358 -7.03 22.00 22.53
C LEU A 358 -5.91 23.02 22.29
N GLU A 359 -4.76 22.59 21.77
CA GLU A 359 -3.63 23.46 21.45
C GLU A 359 -4.00 24.58 20.45
N SER A 360 -4.90 24.26 19.50
CA SER A 360 -5.39 25.21 18.51
C SER A 360 -6.46 26.17 19.03
N ALA A 361 -7.13 25.85 20.14
CA ALA A 361 -8.12 26.73 20.77
C ALA A 361 -7.47 27.78 21.70
N ASP A 362 -6.25 27.52 22.16
CA ASP A 362 -5.46 28.42 23.02
C ASP A 362 -4.55 29.38 22.24
N SER A 363 -4.39 29.17 20.93
CA SER A 363 -3.61 30.03 20.01
C SER A 363 -4.49 31.06 19.32
#